data_AF-A0A3D5MJK2-F1
#
_entry.id   AF-A0A3D5MJK2-F1
#
_cell.length_a   1.000
_cell.length_b   1.000
_cell.length_c   1.000
_cell.angle_alpha   90.00
_cell.angle_beta   90.00
_cell.angle_gamma   90.00
#
_symmetry.space_group_name_H-M   'P 1'
#
loop_
_entity.id
_entity.type
_entity.pdbx_description
1 polymer ?
#
loop_
_entity_poly.entity_id
_entity_poly.type
_entity_poly.pdbx_seq_one_letter_code
_entity_poly.pdbx_strand_id
1 'polypeptide(L)'
;SALTCGVRADGLAVREISRIGQVRDGGVRLWAQTELLRALHLRGDQDRAARLVDRLFETHLATPVRGLWVDAFDADGRAQDGSVPASTFYHLMTAFSALLTEPS
;
A
#
# COMPACT_ATOMS: atom_id res chain seq x y z
N SER A 1 -16.56 1.01 7.03
CA SER A 1 -15.74 -0.11 6.53
C SER A 1 -14.26 0.24 6.71
N ALA A 2 -13.35 -0.72 6.78
CA ALA A 2 -11.91 -0.45 6.76
C ALA A 2 -11.50 0.40 5.53
N LEU A 3 -12.16 0.21 4.39
CA LEU A 3 -11.97 1.02 3.17
C LEU A 3 -12.44 2.48 3.27
N THR A 4 -13.24 2.80 4.30
CA THR A 4 -13.77 4.14 4.57
C THR A 4 -12.98 4.85 5.66
N CYS A 5 -12.60 4.11 6.71
CA CYS A 5 -12.01 4.68 7.92
C CYS A 5 -10.49 4.52 7.97
N GLY A 6 -9.93 3.57 7.23
CA GLY A 6 -8.52 3.21 7.25
C GLY A 6 -7.76 3.63 6.00
N VAL A 7 -8.33 4.47 5.14
CA VAL A 7 -7.66 4.98 3.93
C VAL A 7 -7.59 6.49 4.03
N ARG A 8 -6.38 7.03 3.87
CA ARG A 8 -6.08 8.47 3.85
C ARG A 8 -6.69 9.13 2.63
N ALA A 9 -6.76 10.47 2.63
CA ALA A 9 -7.21 11.24 1.49
C ALA A 9 -6.37 11.01 0.22
N ASP A 10 -5.08 10.68 0.38
CA ASP A 10 -4.15 10.33 -0.70
C ASP A 10 -4.24 8.85 -1.13
N GLY A 11 -5.23 8.10 -0.65
CA GLY A 11 -5.52 6.74 -1.09
C GLY A 11 -4.73 5.63 -0.39
N LEU A 12 -3.77 5.97 0.49
CA LEU A 12 -2.98 4.98 1.22
C LEU A 12 -3.71 4.46 2.46
N ALA A 13 -3.60 3.15 2.71
CA ALA A 13 -4.09 2.51 3.92
C ALA A 13 -3.20 2.84 5.13
N VAL A 14 -3.81 3.33 6.21
CA VAL A 14 -3.15 3.53 7.50
C VAL A 14 -2.84 2.20 8.18
N ARG A 15 -1.87 2.23 9.10
CA ARG A 15 -1.35 1.05 9.77
C ARG A 15 -2.35 0.43 10.74
N GLU A 16 -3.09 1.26 11.47
CA GLU A 16 -4.05 0.77 12.46
C GLU A 16 -5.26 1.70 12.61
N ILE A 17 -6.44 1.08 12.62
CA ILE A 17 -7.69 1.69 13.07
C ILE A 17 -8.25 0.89 14.25
N SER A 18 -8.98 1.57 15.13
CA SER A 18 -9.75 0.94 16.20
C SER A 18 -10.97 0.20 15.65
N ARG A 19 -11.60 -0.64 16.49
CA ARG A 19 -12.85 -1.35 16.15
C ARG A 19 -14.00 -0.42 15.80
N ILE A 20 -13.95 0.83 16.25
CA ILE A 20 -14.95 1.87 15.95
C ILE A 20 -14.51 2.81 14.81
N GLY A 21 -13.44 2.46 14.08
CA GLY A 21 -13.01 3.17 12.88
C GLY A 21 -12.16 4.42 13.14
N GLN A 22 -11.62 4.61 14.34
CA GLN A 22 -10.71 5.73 14.62
C GLN A 22 -9.27 5.34 14.27
N VAL A 23 -8.53 6.22 13.59
CA VAL A 23 -7.10 6.01 13.32
C VAL A 23 -6.33 5.98 14.64
N ARG A 24 -5.58 4.90 14.87
CA ARG A 24 -4.68 4.75 16.04
C ARG A 24 -3.23 4.94 15.65
N ASP A 25 -2.87 4.49 14.45
CA ASP A 25 -1.57 4.73 13.85
C ASP A 25 -1.76 5.10 12.38
N GLY A 26 -1.48 6.38 12.07
CA GLY A 26 -1.62 6.98 10.75
C GLY A 26 -0.45 6.72 9.80
N GLY A 27 0.59 6.01 10.27
CA GLY A 27 1.67 5.58 9.40
C GLY A 27 1.18 4.61 8.33
N VAL A 28 1.98 4.38 7.30
CA VAL A 28 1.63 3.51 6.17
C VAL A 28 2.73 2.49 5.96
N ARG A 29 2.33 1.26 5.60
CA ARG A 29 3.24 0.14 5.33
C ARG A 29 2.99 -0.39 3.94
N LEU A 30 4.06 -0.73 3.21
CA LEU A 30 3.96 -1.18 1.83
C LEU A 30 3.13 -2.47 1.70
N TRP A 31 3.32 -3.44 2.60
CA TRP A 31 2.52 -4.66 2.60
C TRP A 31 1.01 -4.36 2.67
N ALA A 32 0.58 -3.42 3.51
CA ALA A 32 -0.84 -3.07 3.65
C ALA A 32 -1.41 -2.47 2.36
N GLN A 33 -0.58 -1.74 1.60
CA GLN A 33 -0.99 -1.19 0.32
C GLN A 33 -1.14 -2.28 -0.74
N THR A 34 -0.24 -3.26 -0.77
CA THR A 34 -0.34 -4.39 -1.69
C THR A 34 -1.58 -5.26 -1.41
N GLU A 35 -1.98 -5.41 -0.14
CA GLU A 35 -3.25 -6.06 0.23
C GLU A 35 -4.45 -5.24 -0.22
N LEU A 36 -4.42 -3.91 0.00
CA LEU A 36 -5.46 -3.01 -0.46
C LEU A 36 -5.63 -3.07 -1.98
N LEU A 37 -4.53 -3.09 -2.72
CA LEU A 37 -4.52 -3.19 -4.17
C LEU A 37 -5.20 -4.47 -4.66
N ARG A 38 -4.88 -5.63 -4.07
CA ARG A 38 -5.58 -6.89 -4.35
C ARG A 38 -7.07 -6.82 -3.99
N ALA A 39 -7.41 -6.24 -2.86
CA ALA A 39 -8.80 -6.11 -2.42
C ALA A 39 -9.63 -5.21 -3.36
N LEU A 40 -9.04 -4.13 -3.89
CA LEU A 40 -9.66 -3.24 -4.87
C LEU A 40 -9.86 -3.95 -6.21
N HIS A 41 -8.82 -4.65 -6.69
CA HIS A 41 -8.89 -5.44 -7.92
C HIS A 41 -9.99 -6.51 -7.85
N LEU A 42 -10.05 -7.28 -6.77
CA LEU A 42 -11.09 -8.29 -6.55
C LEU A 42 -12.51 -7.71 -6.48
N ARG A 43 -12.64 -6.44 -6.08
CA ARG A 43 -13.92 -5.71 -6.04
C ARG A 43 -14.29 -5.04 -7.37
N GLY A 44 -13.42 -5.12 -8.38
CA GLY A 44 -13.60 -4.45 -9.66
C GLY A 44 -13.42 -2.93 -9.61
N ASP A 45 -12.85 -2.37 -8.53
CA ASP A 45 -12.64 -0.93 -8.36
C ASP A 45 -11.32 -0.50 -9.01
N GLN A 46 -11.28 -0.61 -10.34
CA GLN A 46 -10.06 -0.39 -11.14
C GLN A 46 -9.54 1.04 -11.02
N ASP A 47 -10.42 2.02 -10.89
CA ASP A 47 -10.05 3.43 -10.75
C ASP A 47 -9.27 3.69 -9.46
N ARG A 48 -9.71 3.13 -8.32
CA ARG A 48 -8.95 3.24 -7.07
C ARG A 48 -7.67 2.41 -7.11
N ALA A 49 -7.69 1.24 -7.75
CA ALA A 49 -6.51 0.41 -7.91
C ALA A 49 -5.42 1.14 -8.70
N ALA A 50 -5.77 1.76 -9.84
CA ALA A 50 -4.86 2.55 -10.65
C ALA A 50 -4.24 3.72 -9.87
N ARG A 51 -5.08 4.52 -9.18
CA ARG A 51 -4.57 5.61 -8.33
C ARG A 51 -3.67 5.12 -7.21
N LEU A 52 -3.96 3.96 -6.62
CA LEU A 52 -3.09 3.38 -5.59
C LEU A 52 -1.73 2.97 -6.19
N VAL A 53 -1.71 2.36 -7.38
CA VAL A 53 -0.47 2.03 -8.09
C VAL A 53 0.38 3.28 -8.30
N ASP A 54 -0.21 4.37 -8.82
CA ASP A 54 0.50 5.63 -9.01
C ASP A 54 1.12 6.13 -7.69
N ARG A 55 0.34 6.10 -6.61
CA ARG A 55 0.83 6.49 -5.28
C ARG A 55 1.94 5.60 -4.76
N LEU A 56 1.96 4.30 -5.08
CA LEU A 56 3.09 3.43 -4.73
C LEU A 56 4.36 3.82 -5.48
N PHE A 57 4.25 4.18 -6.76
CA PHE A 57 5.37 4.67 -7.56
C PHE A 57 5.89 6.03 -7.11
N GLU A 58 5.03 6.89 -6.56
CA GLU A 58 5.39 8.19 -6.01
C GLU A 58 5.94 8.13 -4.57
N THR A 59 5.76 7.01 -3.86
CA THR A 59 6.13 6.88 -2.44
C THR A 59 7.04 5.68 -2.19
N HIS A 60 6.47 4.51 -1.92
CA HIS A 60 7.18 3.31 -1.51
C HIS A 60 8.20 2.83 -2.55
N LEU A 61 7.98 3.06 -3.85
CA LEU A 61 8.88 2.66 -4.92
C LEU A 61 9.73 3.82 -5.47
N ALA A 62 9.55 5.04 -4.95
CA ALA A 62 10.31 6.23 -5.31
C ALA A 62 11.66 6.28 -4.60
N THR A 63 12.53 5.30 -4.88
CA THR A 63 13.84 5.18 -4.23
C THR A 63 14.99 5.64 -5.15
N PRO A 64 16.09 6.18 -4.59
CA PRO A 64 17.26 6.55 -5.40
C PRO A 64 17.96 5.32 -6.02
N VAL A 65 17.79 4.14 -5.43
CA VAL A 65 18.35 2.87 -5.92
C VAL A 65 17.24 2.04 -6.54
N ARG A 66 17.25 1.95 -7.87
CA ARG A 66 16.23 1.22 -8.63
C ARG A 66 16.05 -0.22 -8.13
N GLY A 67 14.80 -0.65 -8.01
CA GLY A 67 14.43 -1.99 -7.56
C GLY A 67 14.28 -2.14 -6.04
N LEU A 68 14.65 -1.11 -5.26
CA LEU A 68 14.38 -1.06 -3.82
C LEU A 68 13.08 -0.32 -3.51
N TRP A 69 12.63 -0.45 -2.25
CA TRP A 69 11.45 0.22 -1.72
C TRP A 69 11.71 0.80 -0.33
N VAL A 70 10.90 1.80 0.04
CA VAL A 70 10.70 2.22 1.43
C VAL A 70 9.55 1.39 1.99
N ASP A 71 9.74 0.67 3.10
CA ASP A 71 8.69 -0.19 3.63
C ASP A 71 7.66 0.58 4.47
N ALA A 72 8.10 1.58 5.24
CA ALA A 72 7.27 2.30 6.18
C ALA A 72 7.46 3.81 6.09
N PHE A 73 6.33 4.53 6.15
CA PHE A 73 6.30 5.95 6.51
C PHE A 73 5.52 6.11 7.82
N ASP A 74 5.90 7.11 8.62
CA ASP A 74 5.09 7.56 9.74
C ASP A 74 3.87 8.38 9.29
N ALA A 75 3.07 8.84 10.26
CA ALA A 75 1.87 9.63 10.00
C ALA A 75 2.17 10.98 9.33
N ASP A 76 3.38 11.52 9.52
CA ASP A 76 3.84 12.77 8.91
C ASP A 76 4.45 12.55 7.52
N GLY A 77 4.50 11.30 7.05
CA GLY A 77 5.08 10.96 5.75
C GLY A 77 6.60 10.88 5.73
N ARG A 78 7.26 10.79 6.89
CA ARG A 78 8.71 10.54 6.94
C ARG A 78 8.99 9.05 6.82
N ALA A 79 9.94 8.70 5.95
CA ALA A 79 10.42 7.33 5.83
C ALA A 79 11.03 6.87 7.15
N GLN A 80 10.64 5.69 7.63
CA GLN A 80 11.03 5.16 8.93
C GLN A 80 12.12 4.07 8.84
N ASP A 81 12.44 3.59 7.64
CA ASP A 81 13.35 2.46 7.44
C ASP A 81 14.69 2.87 6.81
N GLY A 82 15.77 2.26 7.31
CA GLY A 82 17.08 2.20 6.66
C GLY A 82 17.35 0.87 5.96
N SER A 83 16.40 -0.08 5.98
CA SER A 83 16.55 -1.42 5.41
C SER A 83 15.36 -1.79 4.51
N VAL A 84 15.57 -2.77 3.63
CA VAL A 84 14.60 -3.25 2.64
C VAL A 84 14.20 -4.68 3.01
N PRO A 85 13.09 -4.91 3.73
CA PRO A 85 12.78 -6.22 4.30
C PRO A 85 12.33 -7.23 3.24
N ALA A 86 12.97 -8.41 3.20
CA ALA A 86 12.61 -9.47 2.24
C ALA A 86 11.15 -9.95 2.35
N SER A 87 10.51 -9.82 3.52
CA SER A 87 9.08 -10.15 3.67
C SER A 87 8.18 -9.26 2.80
N THR A 88 8.52 -8.00 2.60
CA THR A 88 7.76 -7.08 1.74
C THR A 88 7.87 -7.46 0.27
N PHE A 89 8.99 -8.07 -0.16
CA PHE A 89 9.16 -8.57 -1.52
C PHE A 89 8.09 -9.59 -1.90
N TYR A 90 7.77 -10.52 -1.00
CA TYR A 90 6.69 -11.49 -1.21
C TYR A 90 5.34 -10.82 -1.46
N HIS A 91 5.02 -9.75 -0.71
CA HIS A 91 3.78 -9.00 -0.87
C HIS A 91 3.71 -8.25 -2.20
N LEU A 92 4.81 -7.63 -2.63
CA LEU A 92 4.92 -6.99 -3.94
C LEU A 92 4.69 -8.00 -5.08
N MET A 93 5.39 -9.13 -5.03
CA MET A 93 5.27 -10.18 -6.05
C MET A 93 3.84 -10.71 -6.15
N THR A 94 3.23 -11.04 -5.01
CA THR A 94 1.87 -11.61 -4.99
C THR A 94 0.79 -10.60 -5.42
N ALA A 95 0.96 -9.30 -5.13
CA ALA A 95 0.02 -8.29 -5.59
C ALA A 95 0.16 -7.98 -7.08
N PHE A 96 1.39 -7.79 -7.60
CA PHE A 96 1.58 -7.49 -9.02
C PHE A 96 1.29 -8.70 -9.91
N SER A 97 1.61 -9.92 -9.49
CA SER A 97 1.23 -11.12 -10.25
C SER A 97 -0.28 -11.20 -10.44
N ALA A 98 -1.08 -10.87 -9.41
CA ALA A 98 -2.54 -10.88 -9.52
C ALA A 98 -3.07 -9.87 -10.56
N LEU A 99 -2.42 -8.70 -10.68
CA LEU A 99 -2.78 -7.67 -11.65
C LEU A 99 -2.34 -7.98 -13.08
N LEU A 100 -1.26 -8.74 -13.25
CA LEU A 100 -0.69 -9.10 -14.54
C LEU A 100 -1.32 -10.36 -15.14
N THR A 101 -2.12 -11.10 -14.37
CA THR A 101 -2.92 -12.21 -14.90
C THR A 101 -4.00 -11.65 -15.83
N GLU A 102 -3.92 -11.95 -17.12
CA GLU A 102 -5.03 -11.68 -18.03
C GLU A 102 -6.26 -12.50 -17.61
N PRO A 103 -7.47 -11.91 -17.62
CA PRO A 103 -8.69 -12.70 -17.47
C PRO A 103 -8.78 -13.68 -18.64
N SER A 104 -8.79 -14.97 -18.32
CA SER A 104 -9.06 -16.06 -19.26
C SER A 104 -10.46 -15.96 -19.85
#